data_AF-A0A8J7P0A7-F1
#
_entry.id   AF-A0A8J7P0A7-F1
#
_cell.length_a   1.000
_cell.length_b   1.000
_cell.length_c   1.000
_cell.angle_alpha   90.00
_cell.angle_beta   90.00
_cell.angle_gamma   90.00
#
_symmetry.space_group_name_H-M   'P 1'
#
loop_
_entity.id
_entity.type
_entity.pdbx_description
1 polymer ?
#
loop_
_entity_poly.entity_id
_entity_poly.type
_entity_poly.pdbx_seq_one_letter_code
_entity_poly.pdbx_strand_id
1 'polypeptide(L)'
;LGQCDRPPHEPLATLSEESGSLNDFPEGITVTYVCNPGYSQKDGRHEIVCSKKSWTSLTLRCESKSCGSPGEIVNGHYHLPKGVLFGSHAIASCDEGYVLVGRKTRECLAGGWTSNIPVCEIIKCPSPPEIENGEILSFFSGDVKYGDVVQYKCNKFHLIGEKEIYCTKDGNYSGPPPKCKDITCKNPTVHDGKKVYGRLPPYKYKDVVSFTCNSGYELIGSSTITCEERGWLPKIPWCIKSKSKEQIFVLCHWSCVGQEVQNLANNFLLFGIDGI
;
A
#
# COMPACT_ATOMS: atom_id res chain seq x y z
N LEU A 1 45.91 64.17 -15.54
CA LEU A 1 44.54 63.82 -15.14
C LEU A 1 44.58 62.40 -14.58
N GLY A 2 44.06 62.19 -13.37
CA GLY A 2 44.03 60.86 -12.75
C GLY A 2 42.75 60.13 -13.14
N GLN A 3 42.89 58.85 -13.52
CA GLN A 3 41.79 57.94 -13.82
C GLN A 3 42.02 56.67 -12.99
N CYS A 4 40.93 56.11 -12.47
CA CYS A 4 40.98 54.81 -11.79
C CYS A 4 40.99 53.68 -12.81
N ASP A 5 41.53 52.53 -12.41
CA ASP A 5 41.34 51.28 -13.15
C ASP A 5 39.87 50.82 -13.08
N ARG A 6 39.53 49.74 -13.79
CA ARG A 6 38.19 49.15 -13.70
C ARG A 6 37.80 48.87 -12.24
N PRO A 7 36.52 49.09 -11.86
CA PRO A 7 36.03 48.79 -10.53
C PRO A 7 36.35 47.34 -10.11
N PRO A 8 36.61 47.10 -8.81
CA PRO A 8 36.94 45.76 -8.30
C PRO A 8 35.79 44.76 -8.53
N HIS A 9 36.14 43.50 -8.79
CA HIS A 9 35.16 42.44 -8.94
C HIS A 9 34.60 42.01 -7.57
N GLU A 10 33.28 41.84 -7.50
CA GLU A 10 32.58 41.36 -6.30
C GLU A 10 31.85 40.03 -6.57
N PRO A 11 31.98 39.00 -5.71
CA PRO A 11 31.37 37.69 -5.98
C PRO A 11 29.83 37.68 -5.98
N LEU A 12 29.19 38.55 -5.18
CA LEU A 12 27.74 38.56 -4.96
C LEU A 12 27.05 39.82 -5.50
N ALA A 13 27.78 40.69 -6.18
CA ALA A 13 27.28 41.92 -6.75
C ALA A 13 27.97 42.20 -8.09
N THR A 14 27.28 42.94 -8.95
CA THR A 14 27.81 43.40 -10.23
C THR A 14 27.60 44.89 -10.35
N LEU A 15 28.29 45.55 -11.28
CA LEU A 15 27.98 46.94 -11.62
C LEU A 15 26.54 47.01 -12.17
N SER A 16 25.82 48.08 -11.81
CA SER A 16 24.55 48.45 -12.44
C SER A 16 24.73 48.59 -13.96
N GLU A 17 23.65 48.43 -14.74
CA GLU A 17 23.72 48.50 -16.20
C GLU A 17 24.36 49.81 -16.70
N GLU A 18 24.03 50.93 -16.05
CA GLU A 18 24.61 52.25 -16.33
C GLU A 18 26.11 52.30 -16.04
N SER A 19 26.52 51.87 -14.84
CA SER A 19 27.92 51.89 -14.42
C SER A 19 28.79 50.87 -15.18
N GLY A 20 28.23 49.72 -15.53
CA GLY A 20 28.92 48.66 -16.28
C GLY A 20 29.14 48.98 -17.75
N SER A 21 28.40 49.95 -18.30
CA SER A 21 28.56 50.43 -19.67
C SER A 21 29.64 51.52 -19.83
N LEU A 22 30.22 52.00 -18.71
CA LEU A 22 31.26 53.02 -18.71
C LEU A 22 32.60 52.44 -19.17
N ASN A 23 33.29 53.17 -20.05
CA ASN A 23 34.63 52.83 -20.53
C ASN A 23 35.75 53.61 -19.83
N ASP A 24 35.43 54.78 -19.27
CA ASP A 24 36.40 55.67 -18.59
C ASP A 24 35.95 56.02 -17.17
N PHE A 25 36.92 56.15 -16.26
CA PHE A 25 36.68 56.36 -14.81
C PHE A 25 37.44 57.57 -14.26
N PRO A 26 37.07 58.80 -14.65
CA PRO A 26 37.76 60.02 -14.21
C PRO A 26 37.61 60.26 -12.70
N GLU A 27 38.55 61.01 -12.12
CA GLU A 27 38.46 61.48 -10.73
C GLU A 27 37.08 62.07 -10.41
N GLY A 28 36.47 61.61 -9.31
CA GLY A 28 35.14 62.04 -8.85
C GLY A 28 33.97 61.24 -9.43
N ILE A 29 34.18 60.36 -10.42
CA ILE A 29 33.10 59.49 -10.93
C ILE A 29 32.62 58.56 -9.82
N THR A 30 31.30 58.35 -9.76
CA THR A 30 30.67 57.38 -8.86
C THR A 30 30.12 56.23 -9.69
N VAL A 31 30.40 55.01 -9.26
CA VAL A 31 29.83 53.80 -9.85
C VAL A 31 29.03 53.03 -8.81
N THR A 32 27.95 52.41 -9.26
CA THR A 32 26.95 51.78 -8.40
C THR A 32 26.94 50.27 -8.65
N TYR A 33 27.03 49.50 -7.57
CA TYR A 33 26.88 48.05 -7.54
C TYR A 33 25.43 47.68 -7.23
N VAL A 34 25.00 46.56 -7.77
CA VAL A 34 23.73 45.90 -7.47
C VAL A 34 23.99 44.44 -7.12
N CYS A 35 23.28 43.91 -6.13
CA CYS A 35 23.39 42.50 -5.79
C CYS A 35 22.98 41.60 -6.97
N ASN A 36 23.65 40.46 -7.11
CA ASN A 36 23.36 39.50 -8.16
C ASN A 36 21.91 38.97 -8.06
N PRO A 37 21.30 38.51 -9.16
CA PRO A 37 19.97 37.90 -9.13
C PRO A 37 19.88 36.79 -8.07
N GLY A 38 18.85 36.85 -7.22
CA GLY A 38 18.70 35.95 -6.07
C GLY A 38 19.30 36.48 -4.77
N TYR A 39 19.94 37.66 -4.78
CA TYR A 39 20.47 38.32 -3.59
C TYR A 39 19.88 39.72 -3.40
N SER A 40 19.76 40.16 -2.15
CA SER A 40 19.31 41.50 -1.74
C SER A 40 20.33 42.18 -0.85
N GLN A 41 20.42 43.51 -0.94
CA GLN A 41 21.27 44.31 -0.06
C GLN A 41 20.76 44.18 1.38
N LYS A 42 21.63 43.74 2.29
CA LYS A 42 21.36 43.70 3.72
C LYS A 42 21.73 45.03 4.37
N ASP A 43 22.96 45.48 4.13
CA ASP A 43 23.55 46.70 4.66
C ASP A 43 24.74 47.19 3.79
N GLY A 44 25.39 48.26 4.22
CA GLY A 44 26.55 48.85 3.55
C GLY A 44 26.21 49.83 2.43
N ARG A 45 27.23 50.48 1.86
CA ARG A 45 27.11 51.40 0.72
C ARG A 45 27.36 50.65 -0.59
N HIS A 46 26.45 50.80 -1.55
CA HIS A 46 26.55 50.19 -2.88
C HIS A 46 27.26 51.06 -3.92
N GLU A 47 27.73 52.24 -3.53
CA GLU A 47 28.43 53.19 -4.40
C GLU A 47 29.89 53.33 -3.99
N ILE A 48 30.78 53.40 -4.98
CA ILE A 48 32.19 53.75 -4.80
C ILE A 48 32.57 54.91 -5.72
N VAL A 49 33.50 55.74 -5.25
CA VAL A 49 33.95 56.94 -5.94
C VAL A 49 35.42 56.80 -6.30
N CYS A 50 35.80 57.22 -7.51
CA CYS A 50 37.20 57.32 -7.89
C CYS A 50 37.84 58.54 -7.21
N SER A 51 38.82 58.32 -6.33
CA SER A 51 39.53 59.36 -5.58
C SER A 51 41.03 59.12 -5.59
N LYS A 52 41.79 60.07 -6.14
CA LYS A 52 43.24 60.06 -6.33
C LYS A 52 43.74 58.79 -7.02
N LYS A 53 43.08 58.41 -8.13
CA LYS A 53 43.34 57.16 -8.90
C LYS A 53 43.09 55.85 -8.15
N SER A 54 42.35 55.87 -7.03
CA SER A 54 41.93 54.65 -6.32
C SER A 54 40.44 54.72 -6.00
N TRP A 55 39.79 53.56 -5.99
CA TRP A 55 38.39 53.47 -5.59
C TRP A 55 38.24 53.56 -4.06
N THR A 56 37.20 54.24 -3.59
CA THR A 56 36.78 54.14 -2.18
C THR A 56 36.37 52.70 -1.84
N SER A 57 36.47 52.32 -0.56
CA SER A 57 36.09 50.98 -0.10
C SER A 57 34.61 50.70 -0.35
N LEU A 58 34.32 49.61 -1.07
CA LEU A 58 32.98 49.05 -1.16
C LEU A 58 32.64 48.34 0.15
N THR A 59 31.45 48.63 0.69
CA THR A 59 30.98 48.02 1.95
C THR A 59 29.66 47.26 1.81
N LEU A 60 29.13 47.17 0.58
CA LEU A 60 27.89 46.48 0.24
C LEU A 60 27.91 45.03 0.70
N ARG A 61 26.89 44.61 1.46
CA ARG A 61 26.66 43.19 1.77
C ARG A 61 25.37 42.71 1.15
N CYS A 62 25.49 41.63 0.39
CA CYS A 62 24.38 40.97 -0.29
C CYS A 62 24.07 39.63 0.40
N GLU A 63 22.79 39.35 0.66
CA GLU A 63 22.32 38.09 1.22
C GLU A 63 21.29 37.44 0.32
N SER A 64 21.17 36.11 0.39
CA SER A 64 20.22 35.35 -0.41
C SER A 64 18.79 35.79 -0.11
N LYS A 65 18.02 36.05 -1.17
CA LYS A 65 16.58 36.32 -1.07
C LYS A 65 15.85 35.07 -0.58
N SER A 66 14.84 35.27 0.25
CA SER A 66 13.88 34.22 0.59
C SER A 66 12.78 34.17 -0.46
N CYS A 67 12.43 32.97 -0.92
CA CYS A 67 11.24 32.75 -1.74
C CYS A 67 9.95 32.69 -0.91
N GLY A 68 10.03 32.80 0.42
CA GLY A 68 8.89 32.66 1.32
C GLY A 68 8.32 31.24 1.31
N SER A 69 7.02 31.12 1.64
CA SER A 69 6.34 29.83 1.63
C SER A 69 6.23 29.26 0.21
N PRO A 70 6.54 27.98 -0.03
CA PRO A 70 6.24 27.32 -1.29
C PRO A 70 4.73 27.15 -1.52
N GLY A 71 3.87 27.50 -0.57
CA GLY A 71 2.44 27.24 -0.61
C GLY A 71 2.08 25.91 0.04
N GLU A 72 0.77 25.64 0.11
CA GLU A 72 0.22 24.47 0.81
C GLU A 72 -0.25 23.42 -0.20
N ILE A 73 0.00 22.15 0.11
CA ILE A 73 -0.50 21.01 -0.66
C ILE A 73 -1.64 20.39 0.15
N VAL A 74 -2.86 20.37 -0.40
CA VAL A 74 -3.98 19.68 0.24
C VAL A 74 -3.73 18.17 0.20
N ASN A 75 -3.85 17.48 1.35
CA ASN A 75 -3.50 16.05 1.52
C ASN A 75 -2.03 15.73 1.16
N GLY A 76 -1.13 16.65 1.48
CA GLY A 76 0.30 16.49 1.31
C GLY A 76 1.08 17.58 2.02
N HIS A 77 2.40 17.56 1.84
CA HIS A 77 3.30 18.51 2.47
C HIS A 77 4.60 18.67 1.68
N TYR A 78 5.29 19.79 1.94
CA TYR A 78 6.64 20.02 1.44
C TYR A 78 7.69 19.67 2.49
N HIS A 79 8.70 18.91 2.08
CA HIS A 79 9.94 18.76 2.81
C HIS A 79 10.96 19.80 2.31
N LEU A 80 11.50 20.61 3.24
CA LEU A 80 12.38 21.75 2.98
C LEU A 80 13.77 21.55 3.61
N PRO A 81 14.64 20.70 3.04
CA PRO A 81 15.90 20.31 3.66
C PRO A 81 16.88 21.47 3.89
N LYS A 82 16.81 22.52 3.06
CA LYS A 82 17.69 23.70 3.13
C LYS A 82 16.92 25.00 3.42
N GLY A 83 15.66 24.89 3.85
CA GLY A 83 14.78 26.05 4.04
C GLY A 83 14.30 26.65 2.73
N VAL A 84 14.20 27.98 2.69
CA VAL A 84 13.46 28.73 1.66
C VAL A 84 14.28 29.84 0.98
N LEU A 85 15.61 29.80 1.12
CA LEU A 85 16.52 30.79 0.51
C LEU A 85 16.85 30.42 -0.95
N PHE A 86 17.29 31.42 -1.73
CA PHE A 86 17.75 31.23 -3.11
C PHE A 86 18.64 29.98 -3.28
N GLY A 87 18.30 29.12 -4.24
CA GLY A 87 18.94 27.82 -4.48
C GLY A 87 18.37 26.64 -3.65
N SER A 88 17.43 26.88 -2.73
CA SER A 88 16.77 25.83 -1.95
C SER A 88 15.73 25.07 -2.76
N HIS A 89 15.37 23.87 -2.28
CA HIS A 89 14.42 22.98 -2.93
C HIS A 89 13.29 22.62 -1.96
N ALA A 90 12.05 22.66 -2.47
CA ALA A 90 10.86 22.16 -1.80
C ALA A 90 10.43 20.86 -2.48
N ILE A 91 10.40 19.76 -1.72
CA ILE A 91 10.10 18.42 -2.24
C ILE A 91 8.71 18.03 -1.74
N ALA A 92 7.77 17.88 -2.67
CA ALA A 92 6.40 17.48 -2.37
C ALA A 92 6.31 15.99 -2.01
N SER A 93 5.49 15.70 -1.02
CA SER A 93 5.03 14.37 -0.65
C SER A 93 3.53 14.42 -0.42
N CYS A 94 2.81 13.40 -0.88
CA CYS A 94 1.39 13.25 -0.56
C CYS A 94 1.22 12.40 0.71
N ASP A 95 0.11 12.61 1.39
CA ASP A 95 -0.31 11.79 2.52
C ASP A 95 -0.74 10.40 2.04
N GLU A 96 -0.86 9.44 2.97
CA GLU A 96 -1.25 8.07 2.61
C GLU A 96 -2.64 8.04 1.96
N GLY A 97 -2.77 7.28 0.87
CA GLY A 97 -4.00 7.23 0.08
C GLY A 97 -4.11 8.26 -1.04
N TYR A 98 -3.09 9.10 -1.22
CA TYR A 98 -3.03 10.11 -2.28
C TYR A 98 -1.82 9.92 -3.19
N VAL A 99 -1.99 10.26 -4.47
CA VAL A 99 -0.94 10.22 -5.49
C VAL A 99 -0.60 11.63 -5.97
N LEU A 100 0.70 11.87 -6.16
CA LEU A 100 1.21 13.17 -6.57
C LEU A 100 1.00 13.40 -8.07
N VAL A 101 0.29 14.47 -8.42
CA VAL A 101 0.09 14.95 -9.78
C VAL A 101 0.82 16.28 -9.97
N GLY A 102 1.76 16.31 -10.91
CA GLY A 102 2.58 17.48 -11.22
C GLY A 102 4.05 17.32 -10.81
N ARG A 103 4.76 18.44 -10.68
CA ARG A 103 6.21 18.42 -10.41
C ARG A 103 6.48 18.20 -8.92
N LYS A 104 7.22 17.13 -8.60
CA LYS A 104 7.63 16.79 -7.23
C LYS A 104 8.50 17.84 -6.57
N THR A 105 9.38 18.50 -7.32
CA THR A 105 10.35 19.43 -6.75
C THR A 105 10.16 20.82 -7.30
N ARG A 106 10.14 21.80 -6.39
CA ARG A 106 10.19 23.23 -6.71
C ARG A 106 11.50 23.81 -6.22
N GLU A 107 12.02 24.75 -6.97
CA GLU A 107 13.32 25.38 -6.72
C GLU A 107 13.13 26.87 -6.46
N CYS A 108 13.83 27.40 -5.47
CA CYS A 108 13.79 28.82 -5.14
C CYS A 108 14.78 29.59 -6.05
N LEU A 109 14.27 30.25 -7.07
CA LEU A 109 15.05 31.09 -7.98
C LEU A 109 14.92 32.59 -7.62
N ALA A 110 15.60 33.45 -8.37
CA ALA A 110 15.59 34.89 -8.14
C ALA A 110 14.18 35.52 -8.17
N GLY A 111 13.26 34.92 -8.93
CA GLY A 111 11.86 35.32 -9.06
C GLY A 111 10.88 34.58 -8.13
N GLY A 112 11.37 33.73 -7.22
CA GLY A 112 10.52 32.91 -6.34
C GLY A 112 10.56 31.42 -6.63
N TRP A 113 9.61 30.68 -6.05
CA TRP A 113 9.48 29.24 -6.26
C TRP A 113 9.05 28.89 -7.68
N THR A 114 9.81 28.01 -8.34
CA THR A 114 9.47 27.52 -9.68
C THR A 114 8.25 26.61 -9.67
N SER A 115 7.61 26.46 -10.82
CA SER A 115 6.47 25.55 -11.04
C SER A 115 5.24 25.90 -10.18
N ASN A 116 4.08 25.36 -10.55
CA ASN A 116 2.87 25.48 -9.73
C ASN A 116 2.92 24.52 -8.54
N ILE A 117 2.06 24.76 -7.54
CA ILE A 117 1.83 23.82 -6.44
C ILE A 117 1.28 22.51 -7.04
N PRO A 118 1.88 21.33 -6.76
CA PRO A 118 1.36 20.06 -7.25
C PRO A 118 0.09 19.67 -6.48
N VAL A 119 -0.69 18.76 -7.06
CA VAL A 119 -1.95 18.29 -6.47
C VAL A 119 -1.76 16.88 -5.96
N CYS A 120 -2.25 16.59 -4.76
CA CYS A 120 -2.37 15.22 -4.26
C CYS A 120 -3.80 14.75 -4.49
N GLU A 121 -3.98 13.88 -5.49
CA GLU A 121 -5.28 13.33 -5.82
C GLU A 121 -5.50 12.01 -5.07
N ILE A 122 -6.72 11.78 -4.59
CA ILE A 122 -7.03 10.54 -3.89
C ILE A 122 -6.89 9.35 -4.84
N ILE A 123 -6.26 8.27 -4.36
CA ILE A 123 -6.10 7.04 -5.13
C ILE A 123 -7.48 6.43 -5.35
N LYS A 124 -7.70 5.95 -6.58
CA LYS A 124 -8.95 5.34 -7.01
C LYS A 124 -8.69 3.93 -7.50
N CYS A 125 -9.59 3.03 -7.12
CA CYS A 125 -9.63 1.67 -7.65
C CYS A 125 -10.55 1.61 -8.88
N PRO A 126 -10.34 0.62 -9.78
CA PRO A 126 -11.29 0.35 -10.86
C PRO A 126 -12.65 -0.02 -10.29
N SER A 127 -13.71 0.07 -11.11
CA SER A 127 -15.04 -0.39 -10.72
C SER A 127 -14.98 -1.80 -10.12
N PRO A 128 -15.71 -2.07 -9.02
CA PRO A 128 -15.64 -3.38 -8.39
C PRO A 128 -16.09 -4.49 -9.35
N PRO A 129 -15.38 -5.63 -9.36
CA PRO A 129 -15.72 -6.73 -10.25
C PRO A 129 -17.09 -7.33 -9.87
N GLU A 130 -17.97 -7.45 -10.85
CA GLU A 130 -19.25 -8.14 -10.66
C GLU A 130 -19.05 -9.64 -10.40
N ILE A 131 -19.95 -10.23 -9.63
CA ILE A 131 -19.94 -11.67 -9.31
C ILE A 131 -21.22 -12.32 -9.82
N GLU A 132 -21.08 -13.51 -10.41
CA GLU A 132 -22.23 -14.27 -10.89
C GLU A 132 -23.12 -14.72 -9.72
N ASN A 133 -24.45 -14.59 -9.87
CA ASN A 133 -25.44 -14.94 -8.84
C ASN A 133 -25.29 -14.18 -7.50
N GLY A 134 -24.63 -13.03 -7.53
CA GLY A 134 -24.54 -12.10 -6.41
C GLY A 134 -24.73 -10.66 -6.83
N GLU A 135 -24.66 -9.77 -5.84
CA GLU A 135 -24.81 -8.33 -5.98
C GLU A 135 -23.78 -7.60 -5.12
N ILE A 136 -23.39 -6.41 -5.54
CA ILE A 136 -22.60 -5.47 -4.74
C ILE A 136 -23.60 -4.64 -3.93
N LEU A 137 -23.45 -4.66 -2.60
CA LEU A 137 -24.33 -3.91 -1.69
C LEU A 137 -23.92 -2.45 -1.52
N SER A 138 -22.65 -2.14 -1.76
CA SER A 138 -22.10 -0.80 -1.61
C SER A 138 -22.53 0.10 -2.78
N PHE A 139 -23.31 1.14 -2.49
CA PHE A 139 -23.69 2.15 -3.48
C PHE A 139 -22.56 3.17 -3.67
N PHE A 140 -21.70 2.95 -4.66
CA PHE A 140 -20.75 3.97 -5.10
C PHE A 140 -21.33 4.73 -6.30
N SER A 141 -21.71 5.99 -6.09
CA SER A 141 -22.11 6.90 -7.17
C SER A 141 -20.87 7.52 -7.84
N GLY A 142 -19.92 6.68 -8.26
CA GLY A 142 -18.64 7.08 -8.85
C GLY A 142 -17.50 6.08 -8.60
N ASP A 143 -16.26 6.54 -8.81
CA ASP A 143 -15.06 5.74 -8.57
C ASP A 143 -14.90 5.36 -7.09
N VAL A 144 -14.45 4.13 -6.82
CA VAL A 144 -14.11 3.66 -5.47
C VAL A 144 -12.78 4.26 -5.05
N LYS A 145 -12.73 4.94 -3.90
CA LYS A 145 -11.55 5.66 -3.42
C LYS A 145 -10.77 4.82 -2.42
N TYR A 146 -9.51 5.16 -2.20
CA TYR A 146 -8.68 4.55 -1.17
C TYR A 146 -9.41 4.44 0.18
N GLY A 147 -9.39 3.24 0.76
CA GLY A 147 -10.06 2.92 2.02
C GLY A 147 -11.55 2.58 1.90
N ASP A 148 -12.20 2.84 0.77
CA ASP A 148 -13.60 2.44 0.56
C ASP A 148 -13.72 0.90 0.56
N VAL A 149 -14.83 0.40 1.14
CA VAL A 149 -15.12 -1.02 1.30
C VAL A 149 -16.27 -1.45 0.38
N VAL A 150 -15.99 -2.42 -0.50
CA VAL A 150 -16.97 -3.08 -1.34
C VAL A 150 -17.47 -4.34 -0.65
N GLN A 151 -18.78 -4.41 -0.41
CA GLN A 151 -19.43 -5.57 0.19
C GLN A 151 -20.24 -6.35 -0.85
N TYR A 152 -20.05 -7.67 -0.87
CA TYR A 152 -20.76 -8.58 -1.76
C TYR A 152 -21.78 -9.41 -1.01
N LYS A 153 -22.84 -9.78 -1.72
CA LYS A 153 -23.86 -10.70 -1.23
C LYS A 153 -24.25 -11.66 -2.35
N CYS A 154 -24.44 -12.92 -1.99
CA CYS A 154 -25.02 -13.90 -2.90
C CYS A 154 -26.54 -13.88 -2.81
N ASN A 155 -27.22 -14.02 -3.95
CA ASN A 155 -28.67 -13.93 -4.02
C ASN A 155 -29.36 -15.18 -3.44
N LYS A 156 -29.07 -16.35 -4.02
CA LYS A 156 -29.66 -17.65 -3.62
C LYS A 156 -28.62 -18.68 -3.17
N PHE A 157 -27.34 -18.38 -3.32
CA PHE A 157 -26.22 -19.32 -3.13
C PHE A 157 -25.32 -18.93 -1.96
N HIS A 158 -24.37 -19.79 -1.63
CA HIS A 158 -23.42 -19.53 -0.56
C HIS A 158 -22.20 -18.74 -1.06
N LEU A 159 -21.78 -17.77 -0.26
CA LEU A 159 -20.60 -16.94 -0.53
C LEU A 159 -19.33 -17.69 -0.10
N ILE A 160 -18.41 -17.85 -1.05
CA ILE A 160 -17.10 -18.49 -0.86
C ILE A 160 -16.01 -17.45 -1.08
N GLY A 161 -15.22 -17.19 -0.03
CA GLY A 161 -14.19 -16.15 0.00
C GLY A 161 -14.53 -15.04 1.00
N GLU A 162 -13.82 -13.92 0.87
CA GLU A 162 -14.06 -12.74 1.71
C GLU A 162 -15.29 -11.98 1.21
N LYS A 163 -16.22 -11.68 2.12
CA LYS A 163 -17.44 -10.93 1.80
C LYS A 163 -17.20 -9.45 1.48
N GLU A 164 -16.05 -8.93 1.90
CA GLU A 164 -15.68 -7.53 1.84
C GLU A 164 -14.26 -7.41 1.31
N ILE A 165 -14.05 -6.49 0.38
CA ILE A 165 -12.73 -6.10 -0.12
C ILE A 165 -12.64 -4.57 -0.04
N TYR A 166 -11.44 -4.03 0.09
CA TYR A 166 -11.24 -2.58 0.18
C TYR A 166 -10.21 -2.08 -0.81
N CYS A 167 -10.32 -0.80 -1.19
CA CYS A 167 -9.37 -0.17 -2.10
C CYS A 167 -8.06 0.16 -1.38
N THR A 168 -6.95 -0.38 -1.87
CA THR A 168 -5.62 -0.22 -1.26
C THR A 168 -4.88 1.00 -1.82
N LYS A 169 -3.75 1.33 -1.19
CA LYS A 169 -2.87 2.42 -1.64
C LYS A 169 -2.24 2.17 -3.00
N ASP A 170 -2.29 0.94 -3.50
CA ASP A 170 -1.75 0.59 -4.82
C ASP A 170 -2.79 0.79 -5.94
N GLY A 171 -3.99 1.28 -5.61
CA GLY A 171 -5.09 1.45 -6.57
C GLY A 171 -5.76 0.14 -6.97
N ASN A 172 -5.56 -0.92 -6.19
CA ASN A 172 -6.14 -2.25 -6.41
C ASN A 172 -6.96 -2.69 -5.19
N TYR A 173 -7.78 -3.73 -5.34
CA TYR A 173 -8.51 -4.31 -4.23
C TYR A 173 -7.63 -5.20 -3.34
N SER A 174 -7.96 -5.27 -2.05
CA SER A 174 -7.25 -6.08 -1.04
C SER A 174 -7.19 -7.57 -1.34
N GLY A 175 -8.11 -8.08 -2.17
CA GLY A 175 -8.18 -9.47 -2.56
C GLY A 175 -9.12 -9.70 -3.76
N PRO A 176 -9.23 -10.96 -4.24
CA PRO A 176 -10.18 -11.30 -5.29
C PRO A 176 -11.63 -11.22 -4.80
N PRO A 177 -12.60 -10.98 -5.69
CA PRO A 177 -14.01 -11.02 -5.31
C PRO A 177 -14.44 -12.45 -4.89
N PRO A 178 -15.44 -12.58 -4.01
CA PRO A 178 -15.96 -13.87 -3.61
C PRO A 178 -16.73 -14.55 -4.75
N LYS A 179 -17.02 -15.84 -4.59
CA LYS A 179 -17.80 -16.64 -5.54
C LYS A 179 -19.09 -17.12 -4.90
N CYS A 180 -20.18 -17.07 -5.64
CA CYS A 180 -21.46 -17.64 -5.22
C CYS A 180 -21.59 -19.06 -5.76
N LYS A 181 -21.68 -20.06 -4.87
CA LYS A 181 -21.81 -21.48 -5.26
C LYS A 181 -23.01 -22.15 -4.57
N ASP A 182 -23.75 -22.95 -5.32
CA ASP A 182 -24.71 -23.89 -4.76
C ASP A 182 -23.98 -25.16 -4.31
N ILE A 183 -23.60 -25.18 -3.05
CA ILE A 183 -22.93 -26.34 -2.45
C ILE A 183 -24.00 -27.17 -1.74
N THR A 184 -24.16 -28.40 -2.21
CA THR A 184 -24.98 -29.41 -1.56
C THR A 184 -24.12 -30.65 -1.31
N CYS A 185 -23.93 -31.02 -0.05
CA CYS A 185 -23.20 -32.23 0.30
C CYS A 185 -24.10 -33.46 0.23
N LYS A 186 -23.54 -34.57 -0.29
CA LYS A 186 -24.22 -35.87 -0.31
C LYS A 186 -24.58 -36.30 1.11
N ASN A 187 -25.67 -37.05 1.28
CA ASN A 187 -26.05 -37.56 2.60
C ASN A 187 -24.93 -38.47 3.16
N PRO A 188 -24.29 -38.12 4.29
CA PRO A 188 -23.24 -38.93 4.88
C PRO A 188 -23.82 -40.22 5.48
N THR A 189 -23.30 -41.35 5.04
CA THR A 189 -23.68 -42.68 5.55
C THR A 189 -22.57 -43.21 6.46
N VAL A 190 -22.91 -43.49 7.72
CA VAL A 190 -22.02 -44.15 8.69
C VAL A 190 -22.62 -45.51 9.01
N HIS A 191 -22.02 -46.59 8.49
CA HIS A 191 -22.43 -47.95 8.82
C HIS A 191 -22.17 -48.23 10.30
N ASP A 192 -23.08 -48.97 10.95
CA ASP A 192 -23.04 -49.26 12.39
C ASP A 192 -22.93 -48.02 13.29
N GLY A 193 -23.38 -46.86 12.79
CA GLY A 193 -23.50 -45.62 13.54
C GLY A 193 -24.82 -44.89 13.27
N LYS A 194 -25.07 -43.85 14.05
CA LYS A 194 -26.26 -43.00 13.96
C LYS A 194 -25.89 -41.53 14.08
N LYS A 195 -26.59 -40.68 13.32
CA LYS A 195 -26.49 -39.22 13.48
C LYS A 195 -27.15 -38.82 14.79
N VAL A 196 -26.44 -38.06 15.62
CA VAL A 196 -26.90 -37.59 16.93
C VAL A 196 -27.17 -36.09 16.96
N TYR A 197 -26.61 -35.32 16.02
CA TYR A 197 -26.75 -33.87 15.96
C TYR A 197 -26.65 -33.36 14.51
N GLY A 198 -27.22 -32.18 14.26
CA GLY A 198 -27.13 -31.45 13.00
C GLY A 198 -28.40 -31.46 12.15
N ARG A 199 -28.37 -30.71 11.03
CA ARG A 199 -29.53 -30.53 10.13
C ARG A 199 -29.97 -31.84 9.45
N LEU A 200 -31.16 -31.85 8.84
CA LEU A 200 -31.62 -32.93 7.96
C LEU A 200 -31.24 -32.64 6.50
N PRO A 201 -31.12 -33.66 5.63
CA PRO A 201 -30.87 -33.46 4.21
C PRO A 201 -31.97 -32.60 3.53
N PRO A 202 -31.64 -31.81 2.49
CA PRO A 202 -30.34 -31.65 1.85
C PRO A 202 -29.36 -30.78 2.66
N TYR A 203 -28.09 -31.18 2.72
CA TYR A 203 -27.05 -30.48 3.48
C TYR A 203 -26.38 -29.40 2.66
N LYS A 204 -26.30 -28.19 3.21
CA LYS A 204 -25.77 -26.98 2.58
C LYS A 204 -24.42 -26.57 3.17
N TYR A 205 -23.75 -25.62 2.51
CA TYR A 205 -22.42 -25.16 2.95
C TYR A 205 -22.43 -24.72 4.42
N LYS A 206 -21.39 -25.12 5.16
CA LYS A 206 -21.22 -24.96 6.61
C LYS A 206 -22.26 -25.66 7.50
N ASP A 207 -23.15 -26.49 6.95
CA ASP A 207 -23.94 -27.39 7.80
C ASP A 207 -23.02 -28.37 8.52
N VAL A 208 -23.28 -28.58 9.80
CA VAL A 208 -22.51 -29.46 10.68
C VAL A 208 -23.40 -30.62 11.14
N VAL A 209 -22.86 -31.84 11.11
CA VAL A 209 -23.52 -33.03 11.64
C VAL A 209 -22.55 -33.85 12.48
N SER A 210 -23.08 -34.55 13.48
CA SER A 210 -22.29 -35.41 14.36
C SER A 210 -22.86 -36.81 14.46
N PHE A 211 -21.97 -37.80 14.63
CA PHE A 211 -22.29 -39.22 14.65
C PHE A 211 -21.77 -39.91 15.92
N THR A 212 -22.44 -40.99 16.29
CA THR A 212 -21.98 -41.94 17.30
C THR A 212 -22.13 -43.36 16.76
N CYS A 213 -21.31 -44.29 17.25
CA CYS A 213 -21.43 -45.70 16.88
C CYS A 213 -22.48 -46.41 17.71
N ASN A 214 -23.03 -47.50 17.17
CA ASN A 214 -23.92 -48.40 17.89
C ASN A 214 -23.17 -49.15 18.99
N SER A 215 -23.91 -49.75 19.93
CA SER A 215 -23.32 -50.52 21.03
C SER A 215 -22.40 -51.63 20.52
N GLY A 216 -21.19 -51.74 21.09
CA GLY A 216 -20.16 -52.70 20.67
C GLY A 216 -19.28 -52.25 19.50
N TYR A 217 -19.43 -51.01 19.03
CA TYR A 217 -18.61 -50.39 18.00
C TYR A 217 -17.93 -49.12 18.51
N GLU A 218 -16.76 -48.83 17.95
CA GLU A 218 -15.98 -47.63 18.23
C GLU A 218 -15.80 -46.77 16.99
N LEU A 219 -15.85 -45.46 17.19
CA LEU A 219 -15.75 -44.46 16.13
C LEU A 219 -14.29 -44.21 15.76
N ILE A 220 -14.00 -44.28 14.46
CA ILE A 220 -12.72 -43.91 13.86
C ILE A 220 -12.89 -42.63 13.05
N GLY A 221 -12.07 -41.63 13.37
CA GLY A 221 -12.11 -40.31 12.76
C GLY A 221 -12.84 -39.27 13.62
N SER A 222 -13.26 -38.16 13.01
CA SER A 222 -13.95 -37.08 13.71
C SER A 222 -15.43 -37.43 13.90
N SER A 223 -15.93 -37.30 15.13
CA SER A 223 -17.36 -37.44 15.43
C SER A 223 -18.23 -36.35 14.80
N THR A 224 -17.60 -35.26 14.35
CA THR A 224 -18.28 -34.11 13.74
C THR A 224 -17.67 -33.78 12.39
N ILE A 225 -18.52 -33.60 11.38
CA ILE A 225 -18.13 -33.23 10.01
C ILE A 225 -18.92 -32.01 9.54
N THR A 226 -18.30 -31.17 8.73
CA THR A 226 -18.85 -29.93 8.18
C THR A 226 -18.91 -30.01 6.67
N CYS A 227 -20.02 -29.56 6.07
CA CYS A 227 -20.16 -29.47 4.63
C CYS A 227 -19.33 -28.30 4.11
N GLU A 228 -18.19 -28.58 3.48
CA GLU A 228 -17.30 -27.58 2.89
C GLU A 228 -17.47 -27.51 1.37
N GLU A 229 -16.72 -26.64 0.70
CA GLU A 229 -16.83 -26.40 -0.75
C GLU A 229 -16.71 -27.66 -1.61
N ARG A 230 -15.87 -28.61 -1.18
CA ARG A 230 -15.60 -29.86 -1.91
C ARG A 230 -16.30 -31.09 -1.31
N GLY A 231 -17.18 -30.90 -0.33
CA GLY A 231 -17.85 -31.99 0.39
C GLY A 231 -17.53 -31.99 1.90
N TRP A 232 -17.79 -33.12 2.55
CA TRP A 232 -17.63 -33.25 4.00
C TRP A 232 -16.18 -33.24 4.45
N LEU A 233 -15.86 -32.36 5.41
CA LEU A 233 -14.57 -32.28 6.08
C LEU A 233 -14.73 -32.17 7.62
N PRO A 234 -13.98 -32.94 8.41
CA PRO A 234 -13.14 -34.09 8.01
C PRO A 234 -13.94 -35.16 7.25
N LYS A 235 -13.25 -36.14 6.63
CA LYS A 235 -13.92 -37.23 5.93
C LYS A 235 -14.91 -37.95 6.86
N ILE A 236 -15.98 -38.49 6.29
CA ILE A 236 -17.05 -39.20 7.01
C ILE A 236 -16.44 -40.29 7.91
N PRO A 237 -16.75 -40.35 9.22
CA PRO A 237 -16.16 -41.30 10.16
C PRO A 237 -16.76 -42.70 10.03
N TRP A 238 -16.03 -43.73 10.46
CA TRP A 238 -16.41 -45.13 10.31
C TRP A 238 -16.51 -45.79 11.69
N CYS A 239 -17.38 -46.79 11.83
CA CYS A 239 -17.53 -47.56 13.06
C CYS A 239 -16.94 -48.97 12.89
N ILE A 240 -16.10 -49.40 13.82
CA ILE A 240 -15.52 -50.75 13.84
C ILE A 240 -15.90 -51.47 15.13
N LYS A 241 -16.08 -52.78 15.10
CA LYS A 241 -16.39 -53.54 16.32
C LYS A 241 -15.26 -53.39 17.34
N SER A 242 -15.56 -53.14 18.61
CA SER A 242 -14.53 -52.90 19.65
C SER A 242 -13.47 -54.01 19.72
N LYS A 243 -13.85 -55.28 19.50
CA LYS A 243 -12.93 -56.43 19.45
C LYS A 243 -11.96 -56.42 18.26
N SER A 244 -12.31 -55.76 17.15
CA SER A 244 -11.46 -55.68 15.95
C SER A 244 -10.40 -54.57 16.05
N LYS A 245 -10.59 -53.61 16.95
CA LYS A 245 -9.60 -52.53 17.20
C LYS A 245 -8.34 -53.07 17.88
N GLU A 246 -8.49 -54.06 18.76
CA GLU A 246 -7.37 -54.77 19.40
C GLU A 246 -6.52 -55.51 18.36
N GLN A 247 -7.14 -56.16 17.36
CA GLN A 247 -6.41 -56.81 16.25
C GLN A 247 -5.72 -55.82 15.31
N ILE A 248 -6.30 -54.64 15.04
CA ILE A 248 -5.67 -53.59 14.22
C ILE A 248 -4.45 -52.98 14.93
N PHE A 249 -4.54 -52.76 16.26
CA PHE A 249 -3.40 -52.30 17.05
C PHE A 249 -2.25 -53.32 17.09
N VAL A 250 -2.58 -54.62 17.12
CA VAL A 250 -1.58 -55.71 17.07
C VAL A 250 -0.84 -55.74 15.73
N LEU A 251 -1.50 -55.42 14.61
CA LEU A 251 -0.86 -55.35 13.28
C LEU A 251 0.08 -54.14 13.10
N CYS A 252 -0.18 -53.01 13.75
CA CYS A 252 0.74 -51.86 13.71
C CYS A 252 2.03 -52.09 14.53
N HIS A 253 1.98 -52.92 15.57
CA HIS A 253 3.13 -53.13 16.45
C HIS A 253 4.28 -53.95 15.80
N TRP A 254 4.02 -54.65 14.68
CA TRP A 254 5.03 -55.39 13.91
C TRP A 254 5.43 -54.75 12.58
N SER A 255 4.87 -53.60 12.20
CA SER A 255 5.24 -52.93 10.94
C SER A 255 5.52 -51.43 11.05
N CYS A 256 5.38 -50.82 12.23
CA CYS A 256 5.76 -49.41 12.42
C CYS A 256 7.25 -49.24 12.78
N VAL A 257 8.14 -49.72 11.92
CA VAL A 257 9.44 -49.07 11.71
C VAL A 257 9.36 -48.37 10.36
N GLY A 258 8.83 -47.14 10.39
CA GLY A 258 8.92 -46.15 9.30
C GLY A 258 7.90 -46.26 8.17
N GLN A 259 6.65 -45.81 8.37
CA GLN A 259 5.89 -44.96 7.42
C GLN A 259 4.45 -44.66 7.89
N GLU A 260 3.92 -43.55 7.39
CA GLU A 260 2.69 -42.86 7.78
C GLU A 260 1.41 -43.72 7.70
N VAL A 261 0.55 -43.56 8.71
CA VAL A 261 -0.69 -44.29 9.00
C VAL A 261 -1.83 -44.06 7.97
N GLN A 262 -1.59 -43.38 6.84
CA GLN A 262 -2.65 -43.02 5.89
C GLN A 262 -2.93 -44.05 4.77
N ASN A 263 -2.04 -45.03 4.53
CA ASN A 263 -2.17 -45.93 3.37
C ASN A 263 -2.62 -47.37 3.66
N LEU A 264 -2.83 -47.77 4.92
CA LEU A 264 -3.24 -49.16 5.24
C LEU A 264 -4.75 -49.41 5.16
N ALA A 265 -5.59 -48.37 5.24
CA ALA A 265 -7.05 -48.52 5.18
C ALA A 265 -7.58 -48.92 3.79
N ASN A 266 -6.81 -48.65 2.72
CA ASN A 266 -7.24 -49.00 1.36
C ASN A 266 -6.92 -50.46 0.97
N ASN A 267 -5.98 -51.14 1.64
CA ASN A 267 -5.58 -52.50 1.26
C ASN A 267 -6.28 -53.62 2.05
N PHE A 268 -6.91 -53.31 3.19
CA PHE A 268 -7.62 -54.33 3.97
C PHE A 268 -9.05 -54.64 3.48
N LEU A 269 -9.56 -53.91 2.48
CA LEU A 269 -10.84 -54.20 1.83
C LEU A 269 -10.74 -55.22 0.68
N LEU A 270 -9.55 -55.73 0.34
CA LEU A 270 -9.35 -56.64 -0.80
C LEU A 270 -9.12 -58.11 -0.45
N PHE A 271 -8.96 -58.47 0.83
CA PHE A 271 -8.87 -59.87 1.22
C PHE A 271 -10.05 -60.23 2.12
N GLY A 272 -11.06 -60.85 1.49
CA GLY A 272 -12.08 -61.61 2.20
C GLY A 272 -11.42 -62.66 3.07
N ILE A 273 -11.83 -62.71 4.33
CA ILE A 273 -11.42 -63.74 5.26
C ILE A 273 -12.53 -64.79 5.24
N ASP A 274 -12.44 -65.72 4.29
CA ASP A 274 -13.06 -67.03 4.42
C ASP A 274 -12.18 -67.89 5.33
N GLY A 275 -12.79 -68.45 6.37
CA GLY A 275 -12.36 -69.69 7.05
C GLY A 275 -11.19 -69.60 8.02
N ILE A 276 -11.50 -69.48 9.32
CA ILE A 276 -11.01 -70.36 10.40
C ILE A 276 -12.18 -70.61 11.36
#